data_AF-A0A8J8JBC9-F1
#
_entry.id   AF-A0A8J8JBC9-F1
#
_cell.length_a   1.000
_cell.length_b   1.000
_cell.length_c   1.000
_cell.angle_alpha   90.00
_cell.angle_beta   90.00
_cell.angle_gamma   90.00
#
_symmetry.space_group_name_H-M   'P 1'
#
loop_
_entity.id
_entity.type
_entity.pdbx_description
1 polymer ?
#
loop_
_entity_poly.entity_id
_entity_poly.type
_entity_poly.pdbx_seq_one_letter_code
_entity_poly.pdbx_strand_id
1 'polypeptide(L)'
;MVTNKGLVVVPLIGSLVVLLAMAHIGATTGGPDEFTGVCVYSSGSFSLLSDGRTTVGVYASLREGGVYRVVGRSYNTTSGARFRNARVEPAEPNFPLSTVKGAYWPSSGPYILTPERVRLAVALPVEKGRIVRAEGVWHRDRFYPVRYRVLGFPGKPRNGMPWAVEGTVIYDGPRTVLWNGSEEVVLYLPYGTSLKIGKRVRVVGIARFYSKLSLIVDSPDDVVVTGRAEQVPVSEASIGDIAVGNCTVIGAGRSLKLDCTGLRLRNFRARVGDRVHFEAVMRRSSLYCLECRVIGPREGLPNGICSFSDGAFARISGRVEWVRAYRNGFGLANVTDGDCWVLLKLRKSLNASLEVNSTVTAYGFFTTYRGMPAFEVASGDDLCSGNC
;
A
#
# COMPACT_ATOMS: atom_id res chain seq x y z
N MET A 1 96.85 60.62 -13.60
CA MET A 1 95.95 59.47 -13.45
C MET A 1 95.43 59.44 -12.02
N VAL A 2 94.20 59.91 -11.78
CA VAL A 2 93.53 59.81 -10.48
C VAL A 2 92.33 58.89 -10.68
N THR A 3 92.48 57.65 -10.23
CA THR A 3 91.47 56.59 -10.34
C THR A 3 90.31 56.89 -9.40
N ASN A 4 89.18 57.30 -9.96
CA ASN A 4 87.96 57.63 -9.23
C ASN A 4 87.21 56.33 -8.84
N LYS A 5 87.70 55.63 -7.81
CA LYS A 5 87.11 54.37 -7.30
C LYS A 5 85.89 54.57 -6.39
N GLY A 6 85.40 55.81 -6.22
CA GLY A 6 84.33 56.14 -5.28
C GLY A 6 82.89 56.07 -5.82
N LEU A 7 82.68 55.95 -7.15
CA LEU A 7 81.34 56.13 -7.73
C LEU A 7 80.58 54.84 -8.10
N VAL A 8 81.20 53.66 -7.97
CA VAL A 8 80.58 52.37 -8.37
C VAL A 8 79.94 51.62 -7.20
N VAL A 9 80.27 51.99 -5.95
CA VAL A 9 79.80 51.27 -4.75
C VAL A 9 78.36 51.67 -4.36
N VAL A 10 77.95 52.91 -4.64
CA VAL A 10 76.61 53.42 -4.30
C VAL A 10 75.47 52.76 -5.11
N PRO A 11 75.56 52.58 -6.45
CA PRO A 11 74.49 51.90 -7.20
C PRO A 11 74.41 50.40 -6.91
N LEU A 12 75.51 49.75 -6.53
CA LEU A 12 75.54 48.33 -6.16
C LEU A 12 74.88 48.06 -4.81
N ILE A 13 75.13 48.90 -3.80
CA ILE A 13 74.46 48.80 -2.50
C ILE A 13 72.98 49.18 -2.63
N GLY A 14 72.65 50.22 -3.40
CA GLY A 14 71.26 50.58 -3.69
C GLY A 14 70.49 49.47 -4.42
N SER A 15 71.12 48.81 -5.40
CA SER A 15 70.52 47.68 -6.11
C SER A 15 70.38 46.45 -5.23
N LEU A 16 71.34 46.18 -4.34
CA LEU A 16 71.27 45.08 -3.37
C LEU A 16 70.17 45.29 -2.33
N VAL A 17 69.98 46.53 -1.85
CA VAL A 17 68.91 46.88 -0.91
C VAL A 17 67.54 46.82 -1.59
N VAL A 18 67.43 47.22 -2.86
CA VAL A 18 66.18 47.05 -3.64
C VAL A 18 65.91 45.58 -3.95
N LEU A 19 66.92 44.77 -4.25
CA LEU A 19 66.77 43.32 -4.44
C LEU A 19 66.41 42.60 -3.13
N LEU A 20 67.01 42.99 -2.00
CA LEU A 20 66.66 42.47 -0.67
C LEU A 20 65.28 42.92 -0.21
N ALA A 21 64.87 44.16 -0.52
CA ALA A 21 63.53 44.65 -0.27
C ALA A 21 62.50 43.94 -1.17
N MET A 22 62.79 43.72 -2.45
CA MET A 22 61.93 42.93 -3.34
C MET A 22 61.89 41.45 -2.94
N ALA A 23 62.98 40.88 -2.42
CA ALA A 23 63.01 39.54 -1.86
C ALA A 23 62.22 39.42 -0.55
N HIS A 24 62.28 40.42 0.35
CA HIS A 24 61.49 40.43 1.58
C HIS A 24 60.01 40.78 1.36
N ILE A 25 59.68 41.59 0.36
CA ILE A 25 58.30 41.85 -0.07
C ILE A 25 57.73 40.63 -0.83
N GLY A 26 58.57 39.88 -1.55
CA GLY A 26 58.18 38.59 -2.14
C GLY A 26 57.99 37.47 -1.11
N ALA A 27 58.80 37.45 -0.05
CA ALA A 27 58.81 36.41 0.98
C ALA A 27 57.75 36.58 2.09
N THR A 28 56.97 37.67 2.09
CA THR A 28 55.80 37.83 2.98
C THR A 28 54.48 37.44 2.30
N THR A 29 54.53 36.76 1.14
CA THR A 29 53.36 36.05 0.62
C THR A 29 53.27 34.69 1.29
N GLY A 30 52.39 34.59 2.30
CA GLY A 30 51.99 33.31 2.88
C GLY A 30 51.66 32.30 1.79
N GLY A 31 51.92 31.02 2.07
CA GLY A 31 51.58 29.91 1.17
C GLY A 31 50.12 29.98 0.69
N PRO A 32 49.78 29.30 -0.40
CA PRO A 32 48.41 29.35 -0.92
C PRO A 32 47.42 28.92 0.16
N ASP A 33 46.33 29.69 0.30
CA ASP A 33 45.22 29.34 1.17
C ASP A 33 44.53 28.08 0.64
N GLU A 34 44.07 27.24 1.55
CA GLU A 34 43.33 26.02 1.24
C GLU A 34 41.94 26.08 1.89
N PHE A 35 40.92 25.71 1.12
CA PHE A 35 39.56 25.52 1.63
C PHE A 35 38.95 24.27 1.04
N THR A 36 38.34 23.43 1.87
CA THR A 36 37.56 22.27 1.41
C THR A 36 36.11 22.47 1.82
N GLY A 37 35.19 22.27 0.89
CA GLY A 37 33.76 22.47 1.15
C GLY A 37 32.87 21.74 0.15
N VAL A 38 31.59 21.65 0.51
CA VAL A 38 30.54 21.13 -0.36
C VAL A 38 30.08 22.24 -1.30
N CYS A 39 29.91 21.95 -2.59
CA CYS A 39 29.28 22.87 -3.53
C CYS A 39 27.79 23.02 -3.20
N VAL A 40 27.41 24.20 -2.71
CA VAL A 40 26.04 24.53 -2.25
C VAL A 40 25.27 25.43 -3.22
N TYR A 41 25.94 25.89 -4.27
CA TYR A 41 25.36 26.66 -5.36
C TYR A 41 26.32 26.61 -6.54
N SER A 42 25.78 26.43 -7.75
CA SER A 42 26.56 26.52 -8.98
C SER A 42 25.74 27.22 -10.07
N SER A 43 26.34 28.21 -10.72
CA SER A 43 25.74 28.93 -11.84
C SER A 43 26.80 29.32 -12.85
N GLY A 44 26.78 28.65 -14.01
CA GLY A 44 27.76 28.87 -15.09
C GLY A 44 29.19 28.62 -14.60
N SER A 45 29.99 29.68 -14.59
CA SER A 45 31.41 29.66 -14.20
C SER A 45 31.65 30.04 -12.73
N PHE A 46 30.61 30.10 -11.90
CA PHE A 46 30.73 30.48 -10.49
C PHE A 46 30.03 29.47 -9.59
N SER A 47 30.70 29.08 -8.51
CA SER A 47 30.18 28.17 -7.49
C SER A 47 30.46 28.68 -6.08
N LEU A 48 29.62 28.29 -5.13
CA LEU A 48 29.85 28.50 -3.70
C LEU A 48 30.20 27.17 -3.04
N LEU A 49 31.28 27.15 -2.26
CA LEU A 49 31.65 26.04 -1.39
C LEU A 49 31.36 26.39 0.06
N SER A 50 30.83 25.44 0.84
CA SER A 50 30.60 25.62 2.28
C SER A 50 31.01 24.38 3.07
N ASP A 51 31.62 24.61 4.24
CA ASP A 51 31.92 23.59 5.25
C ASP A 51 30.84 23.53 6.37
N GLY A 52 29.74 24.30 6.21
CA GLY A 52 28.66 24.45 7.18
C GLY A 52 28.81 25.64 8.13
N ARG A 53 29.98 26.29 8.19
CA ARG A 53 30.23 27.50 9.01
C ARG A 53 30.62 28.69 8.13
N THR A 54 31.52 28.44 7.21
CA THR A 54 32.06 29.41 6.28
C THR A 54 31.58 29.07 4.86
N THR A 55 31.44 30.10 4.04
CA THR A 55 31.10 29.95 2.62
C THR A 55 32.08 30.77 1.80
N VAL A 56 32.63 30.17 0.75
CA VAL A 56 33.58 30.83 -0.15
C VAL A 56 33.14 30.72 -1.61
N GLY A 57 33.34 31.78 -2.37
CA GLY A 57 33.06 31.81 -3.81
C GLY A 57 34.27 31.40 -4.65
N VAL A 58 34.02 30.61 -5.70
CA VAL A 58 35.05 30.06 -6.59
C VAL A 58 34.59 30.21 -8.04
N TYR A 59 35.47 30.66 -8.92
CA TYR A 59 35.18 30.79 -10.35
C TYR A 59 35.44 29.47 -11.10
N ALA A 60 34.63 28.46 -10.78
CA ALA A 60 34.61 27.19 -11.47
C ALA A 60 33.16 26.68 -11.56
N SER A 61 32.86 25.88 -12.58
CA SER A 61 31.58 25.19 -12.71
C SER A 61 31.66 23.87 -11.96
N LEU A 62 31.01 23.79 -10.79
CA LEU A 62 31.07 22.62 -9.91
C LEU A 62 29.68 21.96 -9.82
N ARG A 63 29.66 20.66 -9.55
CA ARG A 63 28.41 19.93 -9.30
C ARG A 63 27.95 20.15 -7.85
N GLU A 64 26.71 20.61 -7.68
CA GLU A 64 26.09 20.75 -6.36
C GLU A 64 26.07 19.43 -5.60
N GLY A 65 26.35 19.48 -4.30
CA GLY A 65 26.53 18.31 -3.43
C GLY A 65 27.90 17.63 -3.54
N GLY A 66 28.73 17.99 -4.52
CA GLY A 66 30.11 17.51 -4.60
C GLY A 66 31.02 18.19 -3.58
N VAL A 67 32.01 17.46 -3.07
CA VAL A 67 33.04 17.98 -2.17
C VAL A 67 34.29 18.32 -2.97
N TYR A 68 34.81 19.53 -2.78
CA TYR A 68 35.97 20.02 -3.51
C TYR A 68 36.96 20.68 -2.57
N ARG A 69 38.24 20.48 -2.85
CA ARG A 69 39.35 21.24 -2.29
C ARG A 69 39.75 22.35 -3.26
N VAL A 70 40.00 23.52 -2.71
CA VAL A 70 40.41 24.71 -3.45
C VAL A 70 41.69 25.24 -2.85
N VAL A 71 42.71 25.38 -3.70
CA VAL A 71 44.02 25.93 -3.33
C VAL A 71 44.28 27.17 -4.17
N GLY A 72 44.46 28.32 -3.53
CA GLY A 72 44.63 29.60 -4.23
C GLY A 72 44.88 30.76 -3.28
N ARG A 73 44.60 32.00 -3.71
CA ARG A 73 44.64 33.16 -2.81
C ARG A 73 43.23 33.58 -2.41
N SER A 74 42.96 33.54 -1.11
CA SER A 74 41.69 34.03 -0.57
C SER A 74 41.67 35.56 -0.56
N TYR A 75 40.51 36.14 -0.82
CA TYR A 75 40.29 37.58 -0.73
C TYR A 75 38.84 37.88 -0.39
N ASN A 76 38.60 38.94 0.37
CA ASN A 76 37.26 39.34 0.76
C ASN A 76 36.65 40.27 -0.29
N THR A 77 35.37 40.07 -0.59
CA THR A 77 34.54 40.98 -1.40
C THR A 77 33.36 41.49 -0.57
N THR A 78 32.65 42.49 -1.07
CA THR A 78 31.39 42.96 -0.50
C THR A 78 30.33 41.85 -0.37
N SER A 79 30.45 40.79 -1.17
CA SER A 79 29.57 39.61 -1.16
C SER A 79 30.11 38.40 -0.41
N GLY A 80 31.25 38.52 0.28
CA GLY A 80 31.90 37.43 1.04
C GLY A 80 33.29 37.03 0.51
N ALA A 81 33.88 36.02 1.16
CA ALA A 81 35.20 35.50 0.83
C ALA A 81 35.20 34.75 -0.51
N ARG A 82 36.27 34.91 -1.29
CA ARG A 82 36.43 34.28 -2.61
C ARG A 82 37.87 33.83 -2.84
N PHE A 83 38.06 32.91 -3.78
CA PHE A 83 39.38 32.46 -4.22
C PHE A 83 39.72 32.96 -5.63
N ARG A 84 40.95 33.46 -5.82
CA ARG A 84 41.54 33.82 -7.12
C ARG A 84 42.66 32.85 -7.47
N ASN A 85 42.87 32.65 -8.78
CA ASN A 85 43.86 31.73 -9.35
C ASN A 85 43.79 30.33 -8.72
N ALA A 86 42.57 29.89 -8.45
CA ALA A 86 42.30 28.74 -7.63
C ALA A 86 42.39 27.45 -8.46
N ARG A 87 43.13 26.47 -7.96
CA ARG A 87 43.02 25.08 -8.45
C ARG A 87 41.92 24.40 -7.65
N VAL A 88 40.95 23.81 -8.36
CA VAL A 88 39.80 23.13 -7.76
C VAL A 88 39.88 21.66 -8.13
N GLU A 89 39.80 20.78 -7.14
CA GLU A 89 39.83 19.35 -7.33
C GLU A 89 38.81 18.65 -6.41
N PRO A 90 38.23 17.51 -6.82
CA PRO A 90 37.41 16.69 -5.95
C PRO A 90 38.18 16.28 -4.69
N ALA A 91 37.52 16.29 -3.54
CA ALA A 91 38.15 15.96 -2.27
C ALA A 91 37.20 15.20 -1.33
N GLU A 92 37.74 14.66 -0.25
CA GLU A 92 36.97 14.14 0.87
C GLU A 92 36.78 15.23 1.94
N PRO A 93 35.68 15.23 2.71
CA PRO A 93 35.43 16.23 3.73
C PRO A 93 36.45 16.11 4.86
N ASN A 94 37.21 17.18 5.12
CA ASN A 94 38.11 17.34 6.26
C ASN A 94 37.53 18.24 7.36
N PHE A 95 36.24 18.58 7.25
CA PHE A 95 35.48 19.44 8.15
C PHE A 95 34.34 18.65 8.83
N PRO A 96 33.83 19.10 9.99
CA PRO A 96 32.78 18.39 10.71
C PRO A 96 31.47 18.35 9.93
N LEU A 97 30.89 17.15 9.79
CA LEU A 97 29.59 16.92 9.16
C LEU A 97 28.47 16.83 10.20
N SER A 98 27.33 17.43 9.89
CA SER A 98 26.09 17.24 10.63
C SER A 98 25.41 15.93 10.22
N THR A 99 24.80 15.22 11.16
CA THR A 99 24.07 13.97 10.90
C THR A 99 22.56 14.19 10.98
N VAL A 100 21.82 13.73 9.98
CA VAL A 100 20.35 13.67 9.98
C VAL A 100 19.92 12.22 9.79
N LYS A 101 19.02 11.72 10.65
CA LYS A 101 18.48 10.36 10.58
C LYS A 101 16.97 10.38 10.53
N GLY A 102 16.39 9.88 9.44
CA GLY A 102 14.93 9.82 9.25
C GLY A 102 14.52 9.06 8.00
N ALA A 103 13.24 9.12 7.64
CA ALA A 103 12.72 8.44 6.46
C ALA A 103 12.89 9.32 5.21
N TYR A 104 13.50 8.78 4.15
CA TYR A 104 13.59 9.47 2.88
C TYR A 104 12.19 9.56 2.23
N TRP A 105 11.75 10.77 1.90
CA TRP A 105 10.39 11.00 1.40
C TRP A 105 10.39 12.02 0.26
N PRO A 106 10.60 11.57 -1.00
CA PRO A 106 10.42 12.41 -2.17
C PRO A 106 8.93 12.61 -2.44
N SER A 107 8.44 13.84 -2.28
CA SER A 107 7.10 14.27 -2.67
C SER A 107 7.18 15.48 -3.61
N SER A 108 6.91 16.70 -3.13
CA SER A 108 7.16 17.95 -3.88
C SER A 108 8.64 18.34 -3.96
N GLY A 109 9.51 17.56 -3.33
CA GLY A 109 10.96 17.73 -3.27
C GLY A 109 11.59 16.59 -2.47
N PRO A 110 12.93 16.52 -2.42
CA PRO A 110 13.61 15.48 -1.63
C PRO A 110 13.65 15.88 -0.15
N TYR A 111 13.06 15.05 0.72
CA TYR A 111 13.04 15.30 2.16
C TYR A 111 13.55 14.10 2.97
N ILE A 112 14.04 14.37 4.18
CA ILE A 112 14.17 13.38 5.25
C ILE A 112 13.17 13.75 6.37
N LEU A 113 12.32 12.81 6.75
CA LEU A 113 11.32 12.97 7.81
C LEU A 113 11.90 12.55 9.16
N THR A 114 12.09 13.53 10.05
CA THR A 114 12.65 13.37 11.40
C THR A 114 11.71 13.94 12.47
N PRO A 115 10.44 13.50 12.50
CA PRO A 115 9.24 14.32 12.77
C PRO A 115 9.04 15.66 12.03
N GLU A 116 10.08 16.45 11.84
CA GLU A 116 10.05 17.63 10.97
C GLU A 116 10.51 17.27 9.55
N ARG A 117 10.22 18.14 8.57
CA ARG A 117 10.64 17.95 7.18
C ARG A 117 12.01 18.59 6.95
N VAL A 118 13.06 17.79 6.88
CA VAL A 118 14.39 18.26 6.47
C VAL A 118 14.47 18.28 4.95
N ARG A 119 14.57 19.46 4.35
CA ARG A 119 14.73 19.63 2.91
C ARG A 119 16.15 19.30 2.48
N LEU A 120 16.29 18.36 1.55
CA LEU A 120 17.57 18.07 0.92
C LEU A 120 17.79 19.00 -0.27
N ALA A 121 19.04 19.36 -0.49
CA ALA A 121 19.43 20.06 -1.71
C ALA A 121 19.50 19.13 -2.92
N VAL A 122 19.88 17.87 -2.72
CA VAL A 122 20.03 16.85 -3.76
C VAL A 122 19.23 15.61 -3.37
N ALA A 123 18.55 15.00 -4.34
CA ALA A 123 17.83 13.75 -4.13
C ALA A 123 18.81 12.61 -3.84
N LEU A 124 18.42 11.71 -2.93
CA LEU A 124 19.18 10.50 -2.65
C LEU A 124 18.65 9.39 -3.55
N PRO A 125 19.52 8.54 -4.15
CA PRO A 125 19.08 7.40 -4.95
C PRO A 125 18.64 6.25 -4.01
N VAL A 126 17.62 6.51 -3.22
CA VAL A 126 17.08 5.62 -2.19
C VAL A 126 15.58 5.47 -2.40
N GLU A 127 15.05 4.28 -2.18
CA GLU A 127 13.62 4.02 -2.26
C GLU A 127 12.84 4.84 -1.22
N LYS A 128 11.70 5.42 -1.63
CA LYS A 128 10.82 6.21 -0.78
C LYS A 128 10.37 5.42 0.45
N GLY A 129 10.36 6.08 1.61
CA GLY A 129 9.98 5.53 2.90
C GLY A 129 11.09 4.81 3.66
N ARG A 130 12.26 4.55 3.06
CA ARG A 130 13.39 3.93 3.77
C ARG A 130 14.03 4.89 4.77
N ILE A 131 14.42 4.37 5.92
CA ILE A 131 15.23 5.10 6.90
C ILE A 131 16.65 5.25 6.36
N VAL A 132 17.14 6.47 6.41
CA VAL A 132 18.49 6.85 6.04
C VAL A 132 19.16 7.60 7.18
N ARG A 133 20.46 7.39 7.36
CA ARG A 133 21.34 8.26 8.14
C ARG A 133 22.25 8.98 7.15
N ALA A 134 22.06 10.28 7.00
CA ALA A 134 22.83 11.12 6.08
C ALA A 134 23.75 12.05 6.87
N GLU A 135 24.97 12.24 6.37
CA GLU A 135 25.99 13.13 6.90
C GLU A 135 26.29 14.19 5.85
N GLY A 136 26.34 15.46 6.26
CA GLY A 136 26.39 16.57 5.32
C GLY A 136 26.51 17.93 6.00
N VAL A 137 26.34 18.99 5.22
CA VAL A 137 26.41 20.37 5.70
C VAL A 137 25.08 21.06 5.53
N TRP A 138 24.78 21.98 6.45
CA TRP A 138 23.65 22.88 6.32
C TRP A 138 24.08 24.14 5.59
N HIS A 139 23.29 24.55 4.61
CA HIS A 139 23.43 25.87 4.01
C HIS A 139 22.03 26.48 3.85
N ARG A 140 21.76 27.53 4.63
CA ARG A 140 20.43 28.13 4.79
C ARG A 140 19.43 27.08 5.30
N ASP A 141 18.33 26.88 4.59
CA ASP A 141 17.23 25.97 4.92
C ASP A 141 17.41 24.55 4.34
N ARG A 142 18.54 24.25 3.68
CA ARG A 142 18.76 22.99 2.99
C ARG A 142 19.95 22.21 3.56
N PHE A 143 19.77 20.90 3.61
CA PHE A 143 20.82 19.95 3.96
C PHE A 143 21.46 19.39 2.68
N TYR A 144 22.78 19.48 2.59
CA TYR A 144 23.58 18.95 1.48
C TYR A 144 24.23 17.65 1.92
N PRO A 145 23.65 16.48 1.60
CA PRO A 145 24.19 15.19 2.01
C PRO A 145 25.48 14.91 1.23
N VAL A 146 26.53 14.53 1.96
CA VAL A 146 27.84 14.12 1.42
C VAL A 146 27.97 12.60 1.45
N ARG A 147 27.56 11.98 2.57
CA ARG A 147 27.55 10.52 2.76
C ARG A 147 26.20 10.10 3.32
N TYR A 148 25.77 8.88 3.03
CA TYR A 148 24.56 8.33 3.65
C TYR A 148 24.62 6.82 3.76
N ARG A 149 23.88 6.28 4.73
CA ARG A 149 23.66 4.86 4.93
C ARG A 149 22.17 4.56 4.97
N VAL A 150 21.74 3.58 4.19
CA VAL A 150 20.36 3.07 4.19
C VAL A 150 20.20 2.06 5.32
N LEU A 151 19.19 2.25 6.16
CA LEU A 151 18.88 1.40 7.31
C LEU A 151 17.63 0.51 7.08
N GLY A 152 17.00 0.61 5.89
CA GLY A 152 15.83 -0.19 5.51
C GLY A 152 14.49 0.47 5.88
N PHE A 153 13.39 -0.24 5.74
CA PHE A 153 12.06 0.25 6.15
C PHE A 153 11.87 0.11 7.66
N PRO A 154 11.02 0.95 8.28
CA PRO A 154 10.61 0.74 9.67
C PRO A 154 9.93 -0.62 9.84
N GLY A 155 10.37 -1.40 10.83
CA GLY A 155 9.79 -2.72 11.10
C GLY A 155 8.37 -2.69 11.66
N LYS A 156 7.90 -1.53 12.15
CA LYS A 156 6.54 -1.32 12.66
C LYS A 156 6.02 0.07 12.28
N PRO A 157 4.70 0.23 12.10
CA PRO A 157 4.11 1.53 11.82
C PRO A 157 4.27 2.48 13.04
N ARG A 158 4.54 3.76 12.76
CA ARG A 158 4.60 4.84 13.76
C ARG A 158 3.83 6.04 13.26
N ASN A 159 3.08 6.71 14.16
CA ASN A 159 2.18 7.78 13.75
C ASN A 159 2.96 8.91 13.07
N GLY A 160 2.53 9.30 11.87
CA GLY A 160 3.16 10.35 11.07
C GLY A 160 4.46 9.95 10.39
N MET A 161 4.87 8.69 10.47
CA MET A 161 6.08 8.20 9.82
C MET A 161 5.75 7.28 8.64
N PRO A 162 6.60 7.26 7.60
CA PRO A 162 6.47 6.30 6.51
C PRO A 162 6.51 4.85 7.00
N TRP A 163 5.73 4.01 6.36
CA TRP A 163 5.75 2.57 6.55
C TRP A 163 5.39 1.87 5.24
N ALA A 164 6.00 0.71 5.01
CA ALA A 164 5.71 -0.15 3.87
C ALA A 164 4.98 -1.38 4.38
N VAL A 165 3.87 -1.72 3.72
CA VAL A 165 3.06 -2.89 4.05
C VAL A 165 2.78 -3.70 2.81
N GLU A 166 2.76 -5.01 2.96
CA GLU A 166 2.26 -5.93 1.95
C GLU A 166 1.02 -6.65 2.46
N GLY A 167 0.10 -6.95 1.55
CA GLY A 167 -1.12 -7.65 1.94
C GLY A 167 -2.09 -7.88 0.79
N THR A 168 -3.24 -8.44 1.11
CA THR A 168 -4.34 -8.64 0.15
C THR A 168 -5.41 -7.58 0.33
N VAL A 169 -5.88 -7.01 -0.78
CA VAL A 169 -7.04 -6.10 -0.77
C VAL A 169 -8.31 -6.90 -0.49
N ILE A 170 -8.94 -6.65 0.64
CA ILE A 170 -10.15 -7.38 1.08
C ILE A 170 -11.44 -6.56 0.89
N TYR A 171 -11.34 -5.23 0.82
CA TYR A 171 -12.46 -4.34 0.49
C TYR A 171 -12.01 -3.28 -0.52
N ASP A 172 -12.80 -3.09 -1.58
CA ASP A 172 -12.79 -1.93 -2.46
C ASP A 172 -14.10 -1.13 -2.25
N GLY A 173 -14.05 0.18 -2.48
CA GLY A 173 -15.17 1.09 -2.19
C GLY A 173 -14.70 2.42 -1.62
N PRO A 174 -15.50 3.12 -0.78
CA PRO A 174 -15.13 4.42 -0.22
C PRO A 174 -13.83 4.40 0.60
N ARG A 175 -13.49 3.24 1.16
CA ARG A 175 -12.23 2.99 1.86
C ARG A 175 -11.68 1.66 1.37
N THR A 176 -10.52 1.70 0.73
CA THR A 176 -9.80 0.47 0.38
C THR A 176 -9.19 -0.11 1.65
N VAL A 177 -9.36 -1.40 1.88
CA VAL A 177 -8.82 -2.08 3.08
C VAL A 177 -7.94 -3.24 2.66
N LEU A 178 -6.74 -3.24 3.22
CA LEU A 178 -5.71 -4.25 3.04
C LEU A 178 -5.68 -5.16 4.28
N TRP A 179 -5.57 -6.47 4.08
CA TRP A 179 -5.20 -7.41 5.13
C TRP A 179 -3.71 -7.72 5.04
N ASN A 180 -2.93 -7.37 6.06
CA ASN A 180 -1.47 -7.56 6.06
C ASN A 180 -1.02 -8.90 6.67
N GLY A 181 -1.94 -9.82 6.96
CA GLY A 181 -1.68 -11.07 7.65
C GLY A 181 -2.02 -11.04 9.15
N SER A 182 -2.08 -9.86 9.77
CA SER A 182 -2.40 -9.73 11.21
C SER A 182 -3.56 -8.78 11.51
N GLU A 183 -3.70 -7.70 10.74
CA GLU A 183 -4.71 -6.67 10.97
C GLU A 183 -5.20 -6.03 9.65
N GLU A 184 -6.34 -5.34 9.74
CA GLU A 184 -6.88 -4.55 8.65
C GLU A 184 -6.21 -3.17 8.61
N VAL A 185 -5.63 -2.82 7.47
CA VAL A 185 -5.01 -1.52 7.20
C VAL A 185 -5.86 -0.73 6.21
N VAL A 186 -6.33 0.45 6.60
CA VAL A 186 -7.13 1.32 5.73
C VAL A 186 -6.22 2.15 4.84
N LEU A 187 -6.41 2.07 3.53
CA LEU A 187 -5.64 2.81 2.55
C LEU A 187 -6.40 4.06 2.10
N TYR A 188 -5.78 5.22 2.27
CA TYR A 188 -6.19 6.48 1.65
C TYR A 188 -5.36 6.66 0.39
N LEU A 189 -5.91 6.17 -0.72
CA LEU A 189 -5.28 6.22 -2.04
C LEU A 189 -5.42 7.63 -2.64
N PRO A 190 -4.45 8.08 -3.45
CA PRO A 190 -4.58 9.34 -4.18
C PRO A 190 -5.72 9.29 -5.20
N TYR A 191 -6.21 10.46 -5.60
CA TYR A 191 -7.32 10.59 -6.54
C TYR A 191 -7.09 9.79 -7.84
N GLY A 192 -8.13 9.11 -8.32
CA GLY A 192 -8.07 8.27 -9.52
C GLY A 192 -7.39 6.91 -9.33
N THR A 193 -6.80 6.63 -8.15
CA THR A 193 -6.17 5.34 -7.87
C THR A 193 -7.17 4.39 -7.22
N SER A 194 -7.28 3.18 -7.75
CA SER A 194 -8.13 2.13 -7.21
C SER A 194 -7.42 0.78 -7.20
N LEU A 195 -7.79 -0.06 -6.25
CA LEU A 195 -7.28 -1.42 -6.11
C LEU A 195 -8.44 -2.40 -6.12
N LYS A 196 -8.25 -3.53 -6.81
CA LYS A 196 -9.27 -4.57 -6.92
C LYS A 196 -9.15 -5.56 -5.76
N ILE A 197 -10.28 -6.00 -5.22
CA ILE A 197 -10.33 -7.07 -4.21
C ILE A 197 -9.62 -8.34 -4.72
N GLY A 198 -8.88 -9.01 -3.85
CA GLY A 198 -8.16 -10.26 -4.14
C GLY A 198 -6.79 -10.07 -4.79
N LYS A 199 -6.34 -8.82 -5.00
CA LYS A 199 -4.97 -8.52 -5.40
C LYS A 199 -4.06 -8.41 -4.19
N ARG A 200 -2.84 -8.96 -4.33
CA ARG A 200 -1.73 -8.69 -3.42
C ARG A 200 -1.02 -7.43 -3.86
N VAL A 201 -0.77 -6.54 -2.91
CA VAL A 201 -0.15 -5.24 -3.16
C VAL A 201 0.90 -4.94 -2.09
N ARG A 202 1.91 -4.17 -2.49
CA ARG A 202 2.85 -3.49 -1.61
C ARG A 202 2.54 -2.00 -1.65
N VAL A 203 2.34 -1.39 -0.49
CA VAL A 203 1.97 0.02 -0.37
C VAL A 203 2.93 0.73 0.57
N VAL A 204 3.43 1.88 0.13
CA VAL A 204 4.22 2.79 0.96
C VAL A 204 3.37 4.02 1.26
N GLY A 205 3.29 4.40 2.54
CA GLY A 205 2.48 5.54 2.95
C GLY A 205 2.88 6.07 4.32
N ILE A 206 2.31 7.21 4.71
CA ILE A 206 2.46 7.74 6.06
C ILE A 206 1.43 7.07 6.95
N ALA A 207 1.90 6.34 7.97
CA ALA A 207 1.03 5.67 8.91
C ALA A 207 0.33 6.68 9.83
N ARG A 208 -0.98 6.50 10.03
CA ARG A 208 -1.81 7.24 10.99
C ARG A 208 -2.61 6.27 11.83
N PHE A 209 -2.67 6.56 13.12
CA PHE A 209 -3.48 5.80 14.07
C PHE A 209 -4.71 6.63 14.41
N TYR A 210 -5.86 6.24 13.85
CA TYR A 210 -7.17 6.76 14.25
C TYR A 210 -7.85 5.67 15.10
N SER A 211 -9.03 5.21 14.68
CA SER A 211 -9.67 3.99 15.21
C SER A 211 -9.13 2.69 14.61
N LYS A 212 -8.42 2.80 13.48
CA LYS A 212 -7.70 1.72 12.80
C LYS A 212 -6.35 2.26 12.31
N LEU A 213 -5.42 1.35 12.02
CA LEU A 213 -4.20 1.69 11.30
C LEU A 213 -4.57 2.12 9.87
N SER A 214 -4.17 3.33 9.51
CA SER A 214 -4.39 3.92 8.20
C SER A 214 -3.07 4.28 7.54
N LEU A 215 -2.99 4.13 6.23
CA LEU A 215 -1.87 4.61 5.41
C LEU A 215 -2.36 5.70 4.47
N ILE A 216 -1.76 6.89 4.60
CA ILE A 216 -1.95 7.97 3.65
C ILE A 216 -0.91 7.80 2.55
N VAL A 217 -1.39 7.48 1.36
CA VAL A 217 -0.58 7.25 0.17
C VAL A 217 -0.48 8.55 -0.62
N ASP A 218 0.73 8.90 -1.03
CA ASP A 218 1.04 10.22 -1.59
C ASP A 218 1.00 10.20 -3.13
N SER A 219 1.54 9.15 -3.76
CA SER A 219 1.53 8.94 -5.22
C SER A 219 0.94 7.58 -5.60
N PRO A 220 0.30 7.43 -6.78
CA PRO A 220 -0.04 6.12 -7.33
C PRO A 220 1.17 5.17 -7.43
N ASP A 221 2.38 5.72 -7.65
CA ASP A 221 3.63 4.94 -7.75
C ASP A 221 4.03 4.28 -6.42
N ASP A 222 3.47 4.75 -5.29
CA ASP A 222 3.70 4.16 -3.97
C ASP A 222 2.89 2.86 -3.77
N VAL A 223 2.13 2.44 -4.79
CA VAL A 223 1.28 1.26 -4.79
C VAL A 223 1.71 0.32 -5.90
N VAL A 224 2.26 -0.84 -5.51
CA VAL A 224 2.72 -1.86 -6.45
C VAL A 224 1.85 -3.10 -6.31
N VAL A 225 1.19 -3.51 -7.38
CA VAL A 225 0.48 -4.81 -7.42
C VAL A 225 1.51 -5.91 -7.59
N THR A 226 1.66 -6.74 -6.55
CA THR A 226 2.66 -7.83 -6.53
C THR A 226 2.09 -9.15 -7.04
N GLY A 227 0.76 -9.30 -7.09
CA GLY A 227 0.13 -10.50 -7.65
C GLY A 227 -1.33 -10.66 -7.27
N ARG A 228 -1.79 -11.92 -7.29
CA ARG A 228 -3.09 -12.33 -6.77
C ARG A 228 -2.90 -12.96 -5.38
N ALA A 229 -3.92 -12.86 -4.54
CA ALA A 229 -3.94 -13.61 -3.29
C ALA A 229 -3.92 -15.13 -3.55
N GLU A 230 -3.43 -15.87 -2.56
CA GLU A 230 -3.28 -17.32 -2.65
C GLU A 230 -4.65 -17.99 -2.75
N GLN A 231 -4.76 -18.98 -3.64
CA GLN A 231 -5.98 -19.77 -3.79
C GLN A 231 -5.88 -21.03 -2.94
N VAL A 232 -6.87 -21.25 -2.08
CA VAL A 232 -6.91 -22.37 -1.15
C VAL A 232 -8.34 -22.90 -1.00
N PRO A 233 -8.54 -24.18 -0.64
CA PRO A 233 -9.86 -24.71 -0.35
C PRO A 233 -10.58 -23.92 0.75
N VAL A 234 -11.91 -23.74 0.64
CA VAL A 234 -12.70 -22.96 1.61
C VAL A 234 -12.58 -23.46 3.07
N SER A 235 -12.25 -24.74 3.28
CA SER A 235 -12.03 -25.32 4.62
C SER A 235 -10.74 -24.86 5.29
N GLU A 236 -9.75 -24.42 4.51
CA GLU A 236 -8.40 -24.04 4.97
C GLU A 236 -8.13 -22.55 4.82
N ALA A 237 -8.99 -21.83 4.10
CA ALA A 237 -8.84 -20.41 3.82
C ALA A 237 -8.80 -19.55 5.09
N SER A 238 -7.86 -18.60 5.11
CA SER A 238 -7.75 -17.54 6.11
C SER A 238 -8.12 -16.19 5.52
N ILE A 239 -8.26 -15.17 6.37
CA ILE A 239 -8.58 -13.81 5.91
C ILE A 239 -7.51 -13.35 4.91
N GLY A 240 -7.95 -12.80 3.78
CA GLY A 240 -7.07 -12.35 2.70
C GLY A 240 -6.73 -13.40 1.66
N ASP A 241 -7.11 -14.67 1.87
CA ASP A 241 -6.97 -15.71 0.85
C ASP A 241 -8.16 -15.71 -0.12
N ILE A 242 -7.98 -16.36 -1.27
CA ILE A 242 -9.06 -16.69 -2.20
C ILE A 242 -9.52 -18.10 -1.89
N ALA A 243 -10.63 -18.20 -1.16
CA ALA A 243 -11.30 -19.46 -0.91
C ALA A 243 -11.95 -19.97 -2.20
N VAL A 244 -11.66 -21.23 -2.54
CA VAL A 244 -12.23 -21.93 -3.69
C VAL A 244 -13.09 -23.09 -3.20
N GLY A 245 -14.27 -23.28 -3.80
CA GLY A 245 -15.16 -24.37 -3.41
C GLY A 245 -16.33 -24.58 -4.35
N ASN A 246 -16.92 -25.78 -4.25
CA ASN A 246 -18.15 -26.18 -4.94
C ASN A 246 -19.20 -26.53 -3.89
N CYS A 247 -20.25 -25.73 -3.77
CA CYS A 247 -21.19 -25.84 -2.66
C CYS A 247 -22.63 -25.65 -3.11
N THR A 248 -23.58 -26.17 -2.34
CA THR A 248 -25.01 -25.99 -2.60
C THR A 248 -25.49 -24.74 -1.89
N VAL A 249 -26.31 -23.93 -2.57
CA VAL A 249 -26.97 -22.78 -1.96
C VAL A 249 -28.13 -23.28 -1.10
N ILE A 250 -28.02 -23.09 0.20
CA ILE A 250 -29.04 -23.50 1.18
C ILE A 250 -29.82 -22.31 1.76
N GLY A 251 -29.57 -21.11 1.25
CA GLY A 251 -30.32 -19.91 1.56
C GLY A 251 -29.94 -18.75 0.65
N ALA A 252 -30.93 -18.00 0.18
CA ALA A 252 -30.76 -16.88 -0.73
C ALA A 252 -31.34 -15.57 -0.16
N GLY A 253 -30.81 -14.43 -0.62
CA GLY A 253 -31.17 -13.09 -0.14
C GLY A 253 -30.15 -12.05 -0.60
N ARG A 254 -29.78 -11.10 0.27
CA ARG A 254 -28.68 -10.14 -0.01
C ARG A 254 -27.30 -10.81 -0.09
N SER A 255 -27.19 -12.02 0.44
CA SER A 255 -26.00 -12.87 0.44
C SER A 255 -26.45 -14.32 0.48
N LEU A 256 -25.64 -15.23 -0.08
CA LEU A 256 -25.93 -16.65 -0.13
C LEU A 256 -25.40 -17.36 1.12
N LYS A 257 -26.19 -18.30 1.65
CA LYS A 257 -25.76 -19.29 2.64
C LYS A 257 -25.40 -20.58 1.89
N LEU A 258 -24.22 -21.12 2.16
CA LEU A 258 -23.70 -22.32 1.52
C LEU A 258 -23.66 -23.47 2.53
N ASP A 259 -23.76 -24.71 2.07
CA ASP A 259 -23.68 -25.92 2.91
C ASP A 259 -22.26 -26.22 3.40
N CYS A 260 -21.24 -25.83 2.64
CA CYS A 260 -19.84 -26.15 2.91
C CYS A 260 -19.12 -25.18 3.86
N THR A 261 -19.77 -24.07 4.26
CA THR A 261 -19.14 -23.05 5.12
C THR A 261 -20.18 -22.29 5.92
N GLY A 262 -19.81 -21.90 7.15
CA GLY A 262 -20.62 -21.01 7.98
C GLY A 262 -20.63 -19.54 7.49
N LEU A 263 -19.75 -19.18 6.56
CA LEU A 263 -19.65 -17.83 6.02
C LEU A 263 -20.69 -17.57 4.93
N ARG A 264 -21.15 -16.32 4.84
CA ARG A 264 -22.07 -15.90 3.78
C ARG A 264 -21.31 -15.40 2.56
N LEU A 265 -21.68 -15.87 1.37
CA LEU A 265 -21.13 -15.41 0.10
C LEU A 265 -21.87 -14.16 -0.39
N ARG A 266 -21.11 -13.09 -0.63
CA ARG A 266 -21.61 -11.79 -1.14
C ARG A 266 -21.17 -11.60 -2.59
N ASN A 267 -21.77 -10.61 -3.25
CA ASN A 267 -21.44 -10.22 -4.63
C ASN A 267 -21.71 -11.32 -5.68
N PHE A 268 -22.65 -12.20 -5.39
CA PHE A 268 -23.15 -13.21 -6.33
C PHE A 268 -24.62 -13.52 -6.03
N ARG A 269 -25.38 -13.91 -7.06
CA ARG A 269 -26.79 -14.28 -6.93
C ARG A 269 -26.99 -15.67 -7.54
N ALA A 270 -27.72 -16.51 -6.81
CA ALA A 270 -28.13 -17.86 -7.20
C ALA A 270 -29.38 -18.24 -6.41
N ARG A 271 -30.09 -19.28 -6.83
CA ARG A 271 -31.32 -19.76 -6.18
C ARG A 271 -31.00 -20.85 -5.17
N VAL A 272 -31.92 -21.05 -4.22
CA VAL A 272 -31.81 -22.14 -3.25
C VAL A 272 -31.84 -23.48 -4.01
N GLY A 273 -30.88 -24.35 -3.72
CA GLY A 273 -30.65 -25.63 -4.38
C GLY A 273 -29.64 -25.60 -5.53
N ASP A 274 -29.25 -24.42 -6.03
CA ASP A 274 -28.22 -24.34 -7.07
C ASP A 274 -26.86 -24.79 -6.49
N ARG A 275 -26.11 -25.59 -7.26
CA ARG A 275 -24.72 -25.92 -6.97
C ARG A 275 -23.84 -24.86 -7.62
N VAL A 276 -23.03 -24.19 -6.82
CA VAL A 276 -22.18 -23.07 -7.25
C VAL A 276 -20.72 -23.40 -7.10
N HIS A 277 -19.92 -23.02 -8.09
CA HIS A 277 -18.48 -22.88 -7.95
C HIS A 277 -18.17 -21.43 -7.62
N PHE A 278 -17.30 -21.20 -6.65
CA PHE A 278 -16.84 -19.85 -6.31
C PHE A 278 -15.34 -19.79 -6.09
N GLU A 279 -14.77 -18.68 -6.53
CA GLU A 279 -13.52 -18.09 -6.05
C GLU A 279 -13.88 -16.80 -5.32
N ALA A 280 -13.63 -16.74 -4.01
CA ALA A 280 -14.05 -15.61 -3.19
C ALA A 280 -12.97 -15.20 -2.20
N VAL A 281 -12.76 -13.89 -2.01
CA VAL A 281 -11.86 -13.41 -0.97
C VAL A 281 -12.49 -13.64 0.40
N MET A 282 -11.74 -14.28 1.28
CA MET A 282 -12.15 -14.47 2.66
C MET A 282 -11.94 -13.20 3.47
N ARG A 283 -13.05 -12.72 4.04
CA ARG A 283 -13.09 -11.60 4.99
C ARG A 283 -13.39 -12.16 6.38
N ARG A 284 -13.23 -11.33 7.40
CA ARG A 284 -13.45 -11.70 8.81
C ARG A 284 -14.78 -12.41 9.10
N SER A 285 -15.86 -12.11 8.37
CA SER A 285 -17.19 -12.67 8.61
C SER A 285 -17.99 -12.98 7.35
N SER A 286 -17.33 -12.99 6.17
CA SER A 286 -18.01 -13.26 4.89
C SER A 286 -17.03 -13.65 3.80
N LEU A 287 -17.55 -14.22 2.73
CA LEU A 287 -16.85 -14.42 1.48
C LEU A 287 -17.31 -13.36 0.49
N TYR A 288 -16.39 -12.74 -0.26
CA TYR A 288 -16.73 -11.82 -1.34
C TYR A 288 -16.38 -12.44 -2.68
N CYS A 289 -17.40 -12.75 -3.48
CA CYS A 289 -17.23 -13.37 -4.78
C CYS A 289 -16.35 -12.51 -5.70
N LEU A 290 -15.29 -13.12 -6.22
CA LEU A 290 -14.50 -12.60 -7.34
C LEU A 290 -14.99 -13.18 -8.65
N GLU A 291 -15.09 -14.52 -8.69
CA GLU A 291 -15.50 -15.28 -9.85
C GLU A 291 -16.37 -16.44 -9.36
N CYS A 292 -17.68 -16.36 -9.62
CA CYS A 292 -18.62 -17.39 -9.20
C CYS A 292 -19.58 -17.71 -10.32
N ARG A 293 -20.00 -18.97 -10.38
CA ARG A 293 -20.92 -19.47 -11.40
C ARG A 293 -21.76 -20.60 -10.84
N VAL A 294 -22.98 -20.72 -11.36
CA VAL A 294 -23.81 -21.91 -11.15
C VAL A 294 -23.25 -23.02 -12.03
N ILE A 295 -22.86 -24.15 -11.42
CA ILE A 295 -22.34 -25.33 -12.11
C ILE A 295 -23.37 -26.46 -12.21
N GLY A 296 -24.44 -26.39 -11.42
CA GLY A 296 -25.57 -27.30 -11.49
C GLY A 296 -26.84 -26.59 -11.03
N PRO A 297 -27.87 -26.49 -11.88
CA PRO A 297 -29.12 -25.85 -11.50
C PRO A 297 -29.90 -26.73 -10.51
N ARG A 298 -30.68 -26.11 -9.61
CA ARG A 298 -31.51 -26.81 -8.62
C ARG A 298 -32.47 -27.84 -9.22
N GLU A 299 -32.91 -27.63 -10.46
CA GLU A 299 -33.81 -28.53 -11.20
C GLU A 299 -33.21 -29.93 -11.43
N GLY A 300 -31.87 -30.05 -11.41
CA GLY A 300 -31.16 -31.33 -11.51
C GLY A 300 -31.07 -32.13 -10.20
N LEU A 301 -31.57 -31.60 -9.07
CA LEU A 301 -31.59 -32.33 -7.80
C LEU A 301 -32.56 -33.53 -7.87
N PRO A 302 -32.22 -34.69 -7.29
CA PRO A 302 -33.13 -35.83 -7.24
C PRO A 302 -34.34 -35.54 -6.33
N ASN A 303 -35.44 -36.27 -6.55
CA ASN A 303 -36.58 -36.20 -5.65
C ASN A 303 -36.24 -36.88 -4.31
N GLY A 304 -36.16 -36.08 -3.24
CA GLY A 304 -35.78 -36.51 -1.91
C GLY A 304 -36.96 -36.85 -1.00
N ILE A 305 -38.19 -36.90 -1.50
CA ILE A 305 -39.41 -37.06 -0.67
C ILE A 305 -39.38 -38.30 0.25
N CYS A 306 -38.74 -39.40 -0.18
CA CYS A 306 -38.57 -40.61 0.63
C CYS A 306 -37.37 -40.56 1.60
N SER A 307 -36.50 -39.56 1.49
CA SER A 307 -35.21 -39.46 2.21
C SER A 307 -35.30 -38.46 3.36
N PHE A 308 -36.31 -38.60 4.22
CA PHE A 308 -36.52 -37.70 5.35
C PHE A 308 -35.33 -37.75 6.33
N SER A 309 -34.73 -36.58 6.56
CA SER A 309 -33.77 -36.36 7.65
C SER A 309 -33.96 -34.95 8.18
N ASP A 310 -34.31 -34.81 9.45
CA ASP A 310 -34.59 -33.50 10.06
C ASP A 310 -33.42 -32.51 9.84
N GLY A 311 -33.73 -31.32 9.35
CA GLY A 311 -32.74 -30.28 9.01
C GLY A 311 -32.00 -30.46 7.68
N ALA A 312 -32.19 -31.57 6.96
CA ALA A 312 -31.55 -31.79 5.67
C ALA A 312 -32.22 -30.97 4.55
N PHE A 313 -31.41 -30.37 3.69
CA PHE A 313 -31.86 -29.69 2.48
C PHE A 313 -32.18 -30.71 1.39
N ALA A 314 -33.30 -30.55 0.68
CA ALA A 314 -33.68 -31.41 -0.43
C ALA A 314 -34.52 -30.68 -1.49
N ARG A 315 -34.70 -31.32 -2.64
CA ARG A 315 -35.83 -31.09 -3.54
C ARG A 315 -36.88 -32.15 -3.25
N ILE A 316 -38.14 -31.75 -3.11
CA ILE A 316 -39.26 -32.68 -3.14
C ILE A 316 -40.12 -32.39 -4.37
N SER A 317 -40.67 -33.44 -4.98
CA SER A 317 -41.64 -33.34 -6.05
C SER A 317 -42.70 -34.42 -5.85
N GLY A 318 -43.96 -34.10 -6.14
CA GLY A 318 -45.05 -35.06 -5.94
C GLY A 318 -46.41 -34.45 -6.20
N ARG A 319 -47.46 -35.25 -6.02
CA ARG A 319 -48.86 -34.85 -6.18
C ARG A 319 -49.42 -34.35 -4.85
N VAL A 320 -50.20 -33.28 -4.90
CA VAL A 320 -50.90 -32.75 -3.73
C VAL A 320 -52.17 -33.55 -3.48
N GLU A 321 -52.24 -34.32 -2.40
CA GLU A 321 -53.43 -35.12 -2.04
C GLU A 321 -54.49 -34.31 -1.34
N TRP A 322 -54.08 -33.43 -0.42
CA TRP A 322 -54.99 -32.54 0.28
C TRP A 322 -54.27 -31.26 0.68
N VAL A 323 -55.05 -30.19 0.81
CA VAL A 323 -54.58 -28.88 1.27
C VAL A 323 -55.50 -28.41 2.39
N ARG A 324 -54.91 -27.95 3.49
CA ARG A 324 -55.62 -27.37 4.63
C ARG A 324 -55.09 -25.97 4.89
N ALA A 325 -55.91 -24.96 4.63
CA ALA A 325 -55.64 -23.58 5.00
C ALA A 325 -56.26 -23.25 6.37
N TYR A 326 -55.52 -22.52 7.20
CA TYR A 326 -55.97 -22.04 8.50
C TYR A 326 -56.26 -20.53 8.46
N ARG A 327 -57.15 -20.05 9.32
CA ARG A 327 -57.59 -18.65 9.36
C ARG A 327 -56.45 -17.64 9.60
N ASN A 328 -55.34 -18.08 10.20
CA ASN A 328 -54.16 -17.25 10.42
C ASN A 328 -53.25 -17.11 9.18
N GLY A 329 -53.63 -17.70 8.04
CA GLY A 329 -52.86 -17.67 6.80
C GLY A 329 -51.74 -18.70 6.72
N PHE A 330 -51.60 -19.57 7.72
CA PHE A 330 -50.78 -20.78 7.60
C PHE A 330 -51.56 -21.86 6.86
N GLY A 331 -50.89 -22.66 6.05
CA GLY A 331 -51.45 -23.82 5.38
C GLY A 331 -50.54 -25.04 5.49
N LEU A 332 -51.14 -26.21 5.27
CA LEU A 332 -50.45 -27.48 5.16
C LEU A 332 -50.95 -28.19 3.91
N ALA A 333 -50.05 -28.78 3.14
CA ALA A 333 -50.39 -29.63 2.02
C ALA A 333 -49.70 -30.99 2.20
N ASN A 334 -50.42 -32.08 1.94
CA ASN A 334 -49.80 -33.40 1.83
C ASN A 334 -49.34 -33.62 0.40
N VAL A 335 -48.03 -33.84 0.24
CA VAL A 335 -47.40 -34.10 -1.05
C VAL A 335 -46.96 -35.56 -1.06
N THR A 336 -47.34 -36.32 -2.08
CA THR A 336 -47.05 -37.75 -2.20
C THR A 336 -46.37 -38.11 -3.52
N ASP A 337 -45.49 -39.10 -3.48
CA ASP A 337 -44.84 -39.71 -4.64
C ASP A 337 -44.60 -41.19 -4.35
N GLY A 338 -45.27 -42.07 -5.09
CA GLY A 338 -45.35 -43.50 -4.75
C GLY A 338 -45.90 -43.72 -3.33
N ASP A 339 -45.16 -44.48 -2.52
CA ASP A 339 -45.53 -44.80 -1.13
C ASP A 339 -45.03 -43.76 -0.11
N CYS A 340 -44.35 -42.69 -0.57
CA CYS A 340 -43.76 -41.67 0.29
C CYS A 340 -44.62 -40.41 0.35
N TRP A 341 -44.63 -39.75 1.50
CA TRP A 341 -45.37 -38.51 1.70
C TRP A 341 -44.65 -37.54 2.65
N VAL A 342 -44.94 -36.25 2.50
CA VAL A 342 -44.43 -35.19 3.40
C VAL A 342 -45.42 -34.03 3.51
N LEU A 343 -45.51 -33.43 4.71
CA LEU A 343 -46.33 -32.24 4.94
C LEU A 343 -45.58 -30.97 4.54
N LEU A 344 -45.95 -30.37 3.42
CA LEU A 344 -45.44 -29.07 3.00
C LEU A 344 -46.08 -27.94 3.81
N LYS A 345 -45.24 -27.19 4.55
CA LYS A 345 -45.65 -26.02 5.35
C LYS A 345 -45.82 -24.79 4.44
N LEU A 346 -47.05 -24.32 4.27
CA LEU A 346 -47.38 -23.12 3.49
C LEU A 346 -47.51 -21.91 4.41
N ARG A 347 -46.43 -21.18 4.65
CA ARG A 347 -46.49 -19.95 5.45
C ARG A 347 -47.14 -18.83 4.64
N LYS A 348 -47.87 -17.93 5.33
CA LYS A 348 -48.48 -16.73 4.72
C LYS A 348 -47.49 -15.91 3.88
N SER A 349 -46.22 -15.84 4.30
CA SER A 349 -45.15 -15.10 3.63
C SER A 349 -44.75 -15.67 2.26
N LEU A 350 -45.06 -16.94 1.97
CA LEU A 350 -44.76 -17.55 0.68
C LEU A 350 -45.72 -17.04 -0.42
N ASN A 351 -46.89 -16.52 -0.03
CA ASN A 351 -47.95 -16.08 -0.94
C ASN A 351 -48.27 -17.12 -2.05
N ALA A 352 -48.29 -18.40 -1.67
CA ALA A 352 -48.52 -19.52 -2.58
C ALA A 352 -49.78 -20.29 -2.18
N SER A 353 -50.57 -20.67 -3.17
CA SER A 353 -51.74 -21.54 -3.05
C SER A 353 -51.51 -22.81 -3.87
N LEU A 354 -51.89 -23.96 -3.32
CA LEU A 354 -51.80 -25.25 -4.01
C LEU A 354 -53.22 -25.79 -4.24
N GLU A 355 -53.39 -26.47 -5.37
CA GLU A 355 -54.63 -27.17 -5.71
C GLU A 355 -54.46 -28.67 -5.51
N VAL A 356 -55.54 -29.33 -5.08
CA VAL A 356 -55.56 -30.80 -4.96
C VAL A 356 -55.37 -31.42 -6.35
N ASN A 357 -54.64 -32.54 -6.41
CA ASN A 357 -54.22 -33.25 -7.62
C ASN A 357 -53.20 -32.51 -8.51
N SER A 358 -52.74 -31.32 -8.13
CA SER A 358 -51.63 -30.66 -8.83
C SER A 358 -50.29 -31.30 -8.49
N THR A 359 -49.34 -31.26 -9.43
CA THR A 359 -47.93 -31.58 -9.15
C THR A 359 -47.22 -30.35 -8.59
N VAL A 360 -46.46 -30.56 -7.52
CA VAL A 360 -45.69 -29.51 -6.86
C VAL A 360 -44.23 -29.91 -6.78
N THR A 361 -43.33 -28.96 -7.00
CA THR A 361 -41.90 -29.10 -6.71
C THR A 361 -41.49 -28.04 -5.71
N ALA A 362 -40.78 -28.43 -4.66
CA ALA A 362 -40.32 -27.52 -3.61
C ALA A 362 -38.85 -27.75 -3.26
N TYR A 363 -38.15 -26.67 -2.95
CA TYR A 363 -36.75 -26.67 -2.53
C TYR A 363 -36.65 -26.09 -1.12
N GLY A 364 -36.08 -26.85 -0.19
CA GLY A 364 -36.18 -26.47 1.21
C GLY A 364 -35.61 -27.51 2.16
N PHE A 365 -36.05 -27.45 3.40
CA PHE A 365 -35.53 -28.29 4.47
C PHE A 365 -36.60 -29.20 5.03
N PHE A 366 -36.20 -30.44 5.31
CA PHE A 366 -36.99 -31.34 6.12
C PHE A 366 -37.05 -30.84 7.57
N THR A 367 -38.22 -30.97 8.15
CA THR A 367 -38.55 -30.58 9.52
C THR A 367 -39.62 -31.53 10.05
N THR A 368 -40.02 -31.40 11.30
CA THR A 368 -41.19 -32.10 11.83
C THR A 368 -42.39 -31.16 12.01
N TYR A 369 -43.59 -31.72 11.91
CA TYR A 369 -44.82 -31.06 12.34
C TYR A 369 -45.66 -32.06 13.14
N ARG A 370 -45.76 -31.83 14.46
CA ARG A 370 -46.46 -32.75 15.39
C ARG A 370 -45.95 -34.20 15.30
N GLY A 371 -44.64 -34.37 15.21
CA GLY A 371 -44.00 -35.69 15.10
C GLY A 371 -44.05 -36.33 13.71
N MET A 372 -44.70 -35.69 12.72
CA MET A 372 -44.75 -36.18 11.34
C MET A 372 -43.71 -35.50 10.45
N PRO A 373 -43.22 -36.17 9.39
CA PRO A 373 -42.37 -35.57 8.38
C PRO A 373 -43.02 -34.33 7.75
N ALA A 374 -42.29 -33.23 7.73
CA ALA A 374 -42.73 -31.99 7.15
C ALA A 374 -41.60 -31.33 6.35
N PHE A 375 -41.97 -30.39 5.49
CA PHE A 375 -41.05 -29.69 4.61
C PHE A 375 -41.27 -28.19 4.69
N GLU A 376 -40.19 -27.44 4.82
CA GLU A 376 -40.21 -25.99 4.96
C GLU A 376 -39.45 -25.31 3.83
N VAL A 377 -40.11 -24.34 3.20
CA VAL A 377 -39.58 -23.55 2.11
C VAL A 377 -39.36 -22.11 2.58
N ALA A 378 -38.28 -21.49 2.12
CA ALA A 378 -37.90 -20.14 2.55
C ALA A 378 -38.63 -19.03 1.77
N SER A 379 -38.78 -19.18 0.45
CA SER A 379 -39.40 -18.21 -0.46
C SER A 379 -40.49 -18.84 -1.32
N GLY A 380 -41.45 -18.05 -1.78
CA GLY A 380 -42.41 -18.48 -2.79
C GLY A 380 -41.72 -18.96 -4.08
N ASP A 381 -40.59 -18.36 -4.46
CA ASP A 381 -39.80 -18.75 -5.65
C ASP A 381 -39.16 -20.15 -5.56
N ASP A 382 -39.11 -20.71 -4.36
CA ASP A 382 -38.60 -22.05 -4.07
C ASP A 382 -39.71 -23.10 -4.05
N LEU A 383 -40.95 -22.68 -4.35
CA LEU A 383 -42.13 -23.52 -4.49
C LEU A 383 -42.75 -23.30 -5.87
N CYS A 384 -43.00 -24.38 -6.59
CA CYS A 384 -43.58 -24.30 -7.92
C CYS A 384 -44.71 -25.30 -8.10
N SER A 385 -45.87 -24.83 -8.57
CA SER A 385 -47.05 -25.66 -8.87
C SER A 385 -47.28 -25.73 -10.39
N GLY A 386 -47.49 -26.94 -10.92
CA GLY A 386 -47.67 -27.17 -12.36
C GLY A 386 -46.36 -27.47 -13.08
N ASN A 387 -46.20 -26.96 -14.32
CA ASN A 387 -45.00 -27.17 -15.13
C ASN A 387 -43.93 -26.13 -14.80
N CYS A 388 -42.89 -26.63 -14.14
CA CYS A 388 -41.66 -25.97 -13.74
C CYS A 388 -40.52 -26.95 -14.07
#